data_AF-A0A1G6GCF1-F1
#
_entry.id   AF-A0A1G6GCF1-F1
#
_cell.length_a   1.000
_cell.length_b   1.000
_cell.length_c   1.000
_cell.angle_alpha   90.00
_cell.angle_beta   90.00
_cell.angle_gamma   90.00
#
_symmetry.space_group_name_H-M   'P 1'
#
loop_
_entity.id
_entity.type
_entity.pdbx_description
1 polymer ?
#
loop_
_entity_poly.entity_id
_entity_poly.type
_entity_poly.pdbx_seq_one_letter_code
_entity_poly.pdbx_strand_id
1 'polypeptide(L)'
;MTHLWSYRGKAQEGIPVIDSRFHYLNHFDTFGDIIGLYNSRIYNKEQGSDDMAGAIVAVWNDRLVAPERNIILENNFYPNVLALAERAWRGGGTEYFDKNGTILRSEEQPEFKAFADFEKRMLWHKEHTFKGYPFAYVKQTNVKWNITEAFPNEGDLTKVFPPEQELKDSYLYEGKEYKVSSAIGAGIYLRHVWGKIIPTFYEDPQENHTAYAYTYVYSPKDQEVGLWAEFQNYGRSENDLPPLPGKWDYKESCIWINDQEILPPVWSATHRVKSAEIALGNENCVARPPLKVSLNKGWNKVLLKLPVGKFKMEEVRLVKWMFTTVFVTLDGEDAVKGLVYSPERKIQ
;
A
#
# COMPACT_ATOMS: atom_id res chain seq x y z
N MET A 1 -17.45 24.38 17.97
CA MET A 1 -16.96 23.13 17.35
C MET A 1 -15.64 23.40 16.66
N THR A 2 -14.67 22.48 16.75
CA THR A 2 -13.32 22.61 16.19
C THR A 2 -13.02 21.42 15.28
N HIS A 3 -12.43 21.69 14.11
CA HIS A 3 -11.96 20.64 13.20
C HIS A 3 -10.46 20.39 13.42
N LEU A 4 -10.10 19.19 13.87
CA LEU A 4 -8.72 18.78 14.10
C LEU A 4 -8.16 18.12 12.85
N TRP A 5 -7.47 18.92 12.05
CA TRP A 5 -6.94 18.50 10.76
C TRP A 5 -5.43 18.27 10.78
N SER A 6 -4.69 18.99 11.64
CA SER A 6 -3.26 18.79 11.85
C SER A 6 -3.02 17.65 12.81
N TYR A 7 -2.00 16.82 12.56
CA TYR A 7 -1.61 15.72 13.48
C TYR A 7 -1.29 16.21 14.90
N ARG A 8 -0.94 17.50 15.07
CA ARG A 8 -0.69 18.14 16.37
C ARG A 8 -1.95 18.68 17.05
N GLY A 9 -3.11 18.61 16.38
CA GLY A 9 -4.38 19.11 16.86
C GLY A 9 -4.80 18.41 18.16
N LYS A 10 -5.28 19.22 19.11
CA LYS A 10 -5.78 18.75 20.41
C LYS A 10 -7.20 19.27 20.63
N ALA A 11 -8.07 18.38 21.09
CA ALA A 11 -9.39 18.72 21.59
C ALA A 11 -9.30 19.70 22.75
N GLN A 12 -10.28 20.60 22.83
CA GLN A 12 -10.45 21.57 23.91
C GLN A 12 -11.71 21.20 24.68
N GLU A 13 -11.62 21.24 26.01
CA GLU A 13 -12.74 20.90 26.89
C GLU A 13 -13.95 21.80 26.61
N GLY A 14 -15.15 21.21 26.50
CA GLY A 14 -16.39 21.93 26.23
C GLY A 14 -16.55 22.45 24.80
N ILE A 15 -15.62 22.12 23.88
CA ILE A 15 -15.74 22.47 22.46
C ILE A 15 -15.80 21.17 21.63
N PRO A 16 -16.96 20.86 21.02
CA PRO A 16 -17.11 19.66 20.20
C PRO A 16 -16.07 19.56 19.08
N VAL A 17 -15.56 18.36 18.82
CA VAL A 17 -14.46 18.09 17.88
C VAL A 17 -14.91 17.21 16.73
N ILE A 18 -14.45 17.57 15.53
CA ILE A 18 -14.42 16.67 14.37
C ILE A 18 -12.95 16.29 14.11
N ASP A 19 -12.65 14.99 14.07
CA ASP A 19 -11.29 14.47 13.85
C ASP A 19 -11.04 14.12 12.38
N SER A 20 -9.99 14.67 11.79
CA SER A 20 -9.48 14.27 10.48
C SER A 20 -7.96 14.09 10.48
N ARG A 21 -7.34 14.04 11.66
CA ARG A 21 -5.90 13.83 11.77
C ARG A 21 -5.58 12.46 11.17
N PHE A 22 -4.54 12.42 10.35
CA PHE A 22 -4.14 11.22 9.60
C PHE A 22 -5.18 10.70 8.58
N HIS A 23 -6.33 11.36 8.37
CA HIS A 23 -7.37 10.93 7.43
C HIS A 23 -7.25 11.62 6.04
N TYR A 24 -6.02 11.85 5.59
CA TYR A 24 -5.72 12.56 4.34
C TYR A 24 -5.48 11.56 3.22
N LEU A 25 -6.54 11.23 2.49
CA LEU A 25 -6.52 10.17 1.48
C LEU A 25 -5.55 10.48 0.33
N ASN A 26 -5.22 11.75 0.11
CA ASN A 26 -4.21 12.18 -0.87
C ASN A 26 -2.80 11.69 -0.56
N HIS A 27 -2.52 11.27 0.67
CA HIS A 27 -1.26 10.64 1.05
C HIS A 27 -1.32 9.13 1.09
N PHE A 28 -2.51 8.53 1.05
CA PHE A 28 -2.67 7.10 1.24
C PHE A 28 -2.21 6.32 0.00
N ASP A 29 -1.68 5.11 0.21
CA ASP A 29 -1.62 4.10 -0.84
C ASP A 29 -2.97 3.39 -1.00
N THR A 30 -3.00 2.41 -1.90
CA THR A 30 -4.20 1.66 -2.22
C THR A 30 -4.61 0.68 -1.10
N PHE A 31 -3.68 0.10 -0.34
CA PHE A 31 -3.95 -1.06 0.51
C PHE A 31 -3.41 -0.98 1.94
N GLY A 32 -2.31 -0.27 2.20
CA GLY A 32 -1.69 -0.19 3.52
C GLY A 32 -2.45 0.72 4.49
N ASP A 33 -2.78 1.95 4.06
CA ASP A 33 -3.32 2.97 4.96
C ASP A 33 -4.75 2.69 5.48
N ILE A 34 -5.56 1.95 4.72
CA ILE A 34 -6.92 1.56 5.15
C ILE A 34 -6.88 0.68 6.40
N ILE A 35 -5.81 -0.07 6.64
CA ILE A 35 -5.62 -0.89 7.84
C ILE A 35 -5.59 0.03 9.07
N GLY A 36 -4.76 1.07 9.02
CA GLY A 36 -4.67 2.08 10.08
C GLY A 36 -5.97 2.82 10.27
N LEU A 37 -6.64 3.20 9.17
CA LEU A 37 -7.92 3.91 9.21
C LEU A 37 -9.01 3.07 9.87
N TYR A 38 -9.10 1.78 9.51
CA TYR A 38 -10.08 0.86 10.06
C TYR A 38 -9.80 0.49 11.52
N ASN A 39 -8.54 0.31 11.92
CA ASN A 39 -8.22 -0.07 13.30
C ASN A 39 -8.27 1.13 14.28
N SER A 40 -8.28 2.34 13.73
CA SER A 40 -8.30 3.58 14.52
C SER A 40 -9.65 3.88 15.17
N ARG A 41 -9.58 4.30 16.43
CA ARG A 41 -10.63 4.98 17.20
C ARG A 41 -10.64 6.45 16.84
N ILE A 42 -11.80 7.03 16.60
CA ILE A 42 -11.91 8.48 16.30
C ILE A 42 -11.38 9.29 17.47
N TYR A 43 -10.38 10.14 17.22
CA TYR A 43 -9.65 10.91 18.24
C TYR A 43 -9.11 10.06 19.41
N ASN A 44 -8.84 8.77 19.17
CA ASN A 44 -8.49 7.78 20.20
C ASN A 44 -9.53 7.65 21.33
N LYS A 45 -10.83 7.85 21.02
CA LYS A 45 -11.95 7.68 21.96
C LYS A 45 -12.74 6.41 21.62
N GLU A 46 -13.09 5.65 22.65
CA GLU A 46 -13.81 4.37 22.50
C GLU A 46 -15.26 4.54 22.02
N GLN A 47 -15.85 5.70 22.31
CA GLN A 47 -17.22 6.04 21.98
C GLN A 47 -17.37 7.55 21.74
N GLY A 48 -18.46 7.94 21.08
CA GLY A 48 -18.84 9.35 20.93
C GLY A 48 -19.24 9.99 22.27
N SER A 49 -19.18 11.32 22.31
CA SER A 49 -19.63 12.16 23.41
C SER A 49 -20.04 13.54 22.86
N ASP A 50 -20.61 14.39 23.71
CA ASP A 50 -20.94 15.78 23.31
C ASP A 50 -19.70 16.56 22.83
N ASP A 51 -18.52 16.20 23.34
CA ASP A 51 -17.24 16.76 22.91
C ASP A 51 -16.67 16.09 21.64
N MET A 52 -17.10 14.88 21.28
CA MET A 52 -16.62 14.14 20.11
C MET A 52 -17.74 14.02 19.07
N ALA A 53 -17.82 15.02 18.20
CA ALA A 53 -18.90 15.16 17.22
C ALA A 53 -18.77 14.24 16.00
N GLY A 54 -17.56 13.79 15.66
CA GLY A 54 -17.37 12.82 14.57
C GLY A 54 -15.99 12.88 13.91
N ALA A 55 -15.93 12.45 12.66
CA ALA A 55 -14.71 12.41 11.87
C ALA A 55 -14.95 12.74 10.40
N ILE A 56 -13.89 13.17 9.71
CA ILE A 56 -13.85 13.45 8.27
C ILE A 56 -12.71 12.66 7.64
N VAL A 57 -12.95 12.04 6.48
CA VAL A 57 -11.90 11.70 5.50
C VAL A 57 -11.78 12.82 4.49
N ALA A 58 -10.56 13.22 4.16
CA ALA A 58 -10.31 14.35 3.28
C ALA A 58 -9.64 13.93 1.97
N VAL A 59 -10.16 14.46 0.86
CA VAL A 59 -9.59 14.32 -0.48
C VAL A 59 -9.07 15.68 -0.92
N TRP A 60 -7.80 15.96 -0.64
CA TRP A 60 -7.12 17.19 -1.03
C TRP A 60 -6.18 16.93 -2.21
N ASN A 61 -6.63 17.31 -3.41
CA ASN A 61 -5.81 17.19 -4.59
C ASN A 61 -5.21 18.56 -4.94
N ASP A 62 -3.95 18.78 -4.56
CA ASP A 62 -3.19 19.99 -4.88
C ASP A 62 -2.56 19.93 -6.28
N ARG A 63 -2.61 18.76 -6.93
CA ARG A 63 -2.21 18.56 -8.33
C ARG A 63 -3.40 18.13 -9.19
N LEU A 64 -3.29 18.35 -10.50
CA LEU A 64 -4.21 17.84 -11.50
C LEU A 64 -4.21 16.31 -11.48
N VAL A 65 -5.38 15.74 -11.23
CA VAL A 65 -5.69 14.32 -11.35
C VAL A 65 -6.77 14.18 -12.41
N ALA A 66 -6.43 13.51 -13.51
CA ALA A 66 -7.27 13.42 -14.69
C ALA A 66 -7.33 11.97 -15.20
N PRO A 67 -8.51 11.50 -15.66
CA PRO A 67 -9.81 12.17 -15.60
C PRO A 67 -10.33 12.27 -14.15
N GLU A 68 -11.43 12.98 -13.91
CA GLU A 68 -12.00 13.20 -12.57
C GLU A 68 -12.31 11.88 -11.85
N ARG A 69 -12.62 10.82 -12.59
CA ARG A 69 -12.79 9.46 -12.04
C ARG A 69 -11.57 9.00 -11.24
N ASN A 70 -10.36 9.41 -11.63
CA ASN A 70 -9.13 9.05 -10.94
C ASN A 70 -8.98 9.72 -9.57
N ILE A 71 -9.68 10.84 -9.32
CA ILE A 71 -9.76 11.42 -7.97
C ILE A 71 -10.32 10.38 -6.98
N ILE A 72 -11.28 9.57 -7.43
CA ILE A 72 -11.91 8.53 -6.61
C ILE A 72 -11.03 7.28 -6.50
N LEU A 73 -10.46 6.83 -7.62
CA LEU A 73 -9.61 5.64 -7.66
C LEU A 73 -8.30 5.83 -6.89
N GLU A 74 -7.55 6.88 -7.21
CA GLU A 74 -6.20 7.06 -6.67
C GLU A 74 -6.22 7.42 -5.19
N ASN A 75 -7.27 8.08 -4.69
CA ASN A 75 -7.48 8.29 -3.26
C ASN A 75 -8.14 7.09 -2.55
N ASN A 76 -8.42 6.02 -3.29
CA ASN A 76 -9.12 4.84 -2.83
C ASN A 76 -10.37 5.17 -1.98
N PHE A 77 -11.17 6.12 -2.49
CA PHE A 77 -12.18 6.83 -1.71
C PHE A 77 -13.22 5.88 -1.09
N TYR A 78 -13.83 5.00 -1.89
CA TYR A 78 -14.90 4.13 -1.40
C TYR A 78 -14.44 3.18 -0.27
N PRO A 79 -13.33 2.43 -0.41
CA PRO A 79 -12.82 1.62 0.70
C PRO A 79 -12.56 2.42 1.97
N ASN A 80 -11.85 3.54 1.85
CA ASN A 80 -11.46 4.36 2.99
C ASN A 80 -12.67 5.00 3.69
N VAL A 81 -13.64 5.51 2.93
CA VAL A 81 -14.89 6.05 3.48
C VAL A 81 -15.66 4.97 4.22
N LEU A 82 -15.77 3.75 3.68
CA LEU A 82 -16.46 2.65 4.35
C LEU A 82 -15.75 2.22 5.64
N ALA A 83 -14.42 2.21 5.66
CA ALA A 83 -13.64 1.94 6.85
C ALA A 83 -13.94 2.95 7.97
N LEU A 84 -13.87 4.26 7.65
CA LEU A 84 -14.16 5.31 8.64
C LEU A 84 -15.65 5.31 9.03
N ALA A 85 -16.57 5.10 8.08
CA ALA A 85 -18.01 5.09 8.34
C ALA A 85 -18.38 3.98 9.32
N GLU A 86 -17.78 2.80 9.21
CA GLU A 86 -17.99 1.73 10.19
C GLU A 86 -17.52 2.16 11.59
N ARG A 87 -16.36 2.81 11.71
CA ARG A 87 -15.86 3.30 12.99
C ARG A 87 -16.71 4.43 13.57
N ALA A 88 -17.17 5.35 12.74
CA ALA A 88 -18.04 6.44 13.15
C ALA A 88 -19.42 5.93 13.59
N TRP A 89 -19.96 4.92 12.92
CA TRP A 89 -21.32 4.43 13.17
C TRP A 89 -21.38 3.35 14.27
N ARG A 90 -20.51 2.34 14.21
CA ARG A 90 -20.51 1.19 15.13
C ARG A 90 -19.55 1.37 16.31
N GLY A 91 -18.65 2.35 16.24
CA GLY A 91 -17.52 2.43 17.16
C GLY A 91 -16.51 1.29 16.93
N GLY A 92 -15.77 0.97 17.98
CA GLY A 92 -14.72 -0.05 17.96
C GLY A 92 -13.35 0.52 17.57
N GLY A 93 -12.49 -0.34 17.03
CA GLY A 93 -11.06 -0.05 16.89
C GLY A 93 -10.31 -0.24 18.20
N THR A 94 -9.01 -0.46 18.09
CA THR A 94 -8.13 -0.88 19.20
C THR A 94 -7.12 0.18 19.58
N GLU A 95 -6.86 1.13 18.69
CA GLU A 95 -5.82 2.15 18.87
C GLU A 95 -6.11 3.43 18.07
N TYR A 96 -5.10 4.28 17.90
CA TYR A 96 -5.08 5.33 16.90
C TYR A 96 -4.03 5.02 15.82
N PHE A 97 -4.05 5.80 14.74
CA PHE A 97 -3.29 5.54 13.51
C PHE A 97 -1.77 5.45 13.75
N ASP A 98 -1.27 6.08 14.81
CA ASP A 98 0.15 6.15 15.18
C ASP A 98 0.67 4.97 16.02
N LYS A 99 -0.17 3.97 16.36
CA LYS A 99 0.24 2.83 17.20
C LYS A 99 0.59 1.55 16.43
N ASN A 100 -0.32 1.06 15.59
CA ASN A 100 -0.06 -0.11 14.73
C ASN A 100 0.07 0.28 13.25
N GLY A 101 -0.40 1.49 12.89
CA GLY A 101 -0.26 2.04 11.55
C GLY A 101 -0.84 1.13 10.48
N THR A 102 -0.01 0.81 9.49
CA THR A 102 -0.42 0.19 8.22
C THR A 102 -0.19 -1.32 8.18
N ILE A 103 -0.03 -1.97 9.34
CA ILE A 103 0.47 -3.36 9.43
C ILE A 103 -0.58 -4.31 9.96
N LEU A 104 -0.72 -5.46 9.29
CA LEU A 104 -1.35 -6.66 9.84
C LEU A 104 -0.26 -7.67 10.25
N ARG A 105 0.02 -7.77 11.56
CA ARG A 105 1.17 -8.56 12.06
C ARG A 105 0.95 -10.07 12.05
N SER A 106 -0.25 -10.53 12.37
CA SER A 106 -0.54 -11.97 12.47
C SER A 106 -2.03 -12.26 12.34
N GLU A 107 -2.36 -13.38 11.70
CA GLU A 107 -3.74 -13.86 11.55
C GLU A 107 -4.44 -14.15 12.89
N GLU A 108 -3.66 -14.36 13.96
CA GLU A 108 -4.20 -14.67 15.27
C GLU A 108 -4.66 -13.44 16.06
N GLN A 109 -4.20 -12.25 15.67
CA GLN A 109 -4.50 -11.02 16.37
C GLN A 109 -5.97 -10.60 16.17
N PRO A 110 -6.63 -10.08 17.22
CA PRO A 110 -8.00 -9.57 17.12
C PRO A 110 -8.17 -8.51 16.02
N GLU A 111 -7.18 -7.64 15.85
CA GLU A 111 -7.15 -6.58 14.84
C GLU A 111 -7.20 -7.16 13.42
N PHE A 112 -6.45 -8.23 13.17
CA PHE A 112 -6.51 -8.94 11.90
C PHE A 112 -7.90 -9.56 11.67
N LYS A 113 -8.43 -10.27 12.67
CA LYS A 113 -9.73 -10.94 12.56
C LYS A 113 -10.85 -9.93 12.30
N ALA A 114 -10.80 -8.77 12.96
CA ALA A 114 -11.74 -7.67 12.73
C ALA A 114 -11.59 -7.06 11.34
N PHE A 115 -10.36 -6.78 10.89
CA PHE A 115 -10.11 -6.24 9.56
C PHE A 115 -10.55 -7.22 8.46
N ALA A 116 -10.28 -8.51 8.61
CA ALA A 116 -10.70 -9.54 7.67
C ALA A 116 -12.23 -9.69 7.57
N ASP A 117 -12.96 -9.55 8.69
CA ASP A 117 -14.42 -9.51 8.68
C ASP A 117 -14.95 -8.26 7.96
N PHE A 118 -14.37 -7.09 8.25
CA PHE A 118 -14.71 -5.86 7.54
C PHE A 118 -14.43 -5.96 6.05
N GLU A 119 -13.26 -6.44 5.66
CA GLU A 119 -12.86 -6.61 4.27
C GLU A 119 -13.87 -7.50 3.52
N LYS A 120 -14.28 -8.61 4.14
CA LYS A 120 -15.33 -9.49 3.59
C LYS A 120 -16.64 -8.73 3.34
N ARG A 121 -17.10 -7.94 4.31
CA ARG A 121 -18.35 -7.16 4.20
C ARG A 121 -18.22 -5.99 3.21
N MET A 122 -17.07 -5.34 3.17
CA MET A 122 -16.76 -4.28 2.22
C MET A 122 -16.76 -4.81 0.78
N LEU A 123 -16.14 -5.98 0.53
CA LEU A 123 -16.17 -6.64 -0.77
C LEU A 123 -17.58 -7.08 -1.17
N TRP A 124 -18.41 -7.52 -0.21
CA TRP A 124 -19.82 -7.76 -0.47
C TRP A 124 -20.54 -6.47 -0.93
N HIS A 125 -20.30 -5.34 -0.26
CA HIS A 125 -20.85 -4.05 -0.69
C HIS A 125 -20.31 -3.58 -2.04
N LYS A 126 -19.02 -3.82 -2.33
CA LYS A 126 -18.44 -3.56 -3.66
C LYS A 126 -19.25 -4.27 -4.75
N GLU A 127 -19.51 -5.55 -4.57
CA GLU A 127 -20.22 -6.39 -5.56
C GLU A 127 -21.71 -6.05 -5.68
N HIS A 128 -22.39 -5.72 -4.56
CA HIS A 128 -23.86 -5.64 -4.52
C HIS A 128 -24.42 -4.21 -4.42
N THR A 129 -23.71 -3.30 -3.75
CA THR A 129 -24.16 -1.91 -3.52
C THR A 129 -23.46 -0.92 -4.44
N PHE A 130 -22.16 -1.09 -4.65
CA PHE A 130 -21.31 -0.18 -5.43
C PHE A 130 -20.95 -0.76 -6.80
N LYS A 131 -21.80 -1.64 -7.35
CA LYS A 131 -21.56 -2.23 -8.67
C LYS A 131 -21.44 -1.15 -9.74
N GLY A 132 -20.33 -1.16 -10.48
CA GLY A 132 -20.03 -0.18 -11.53
C GLY A 132 -19.42 1.14 -11.03
N TYR A 133 -19.24 1.31 -9.72
CA TYR A 133 -18.52 2.46 -9.17
C TYR A 133 -17.00 2.22 -9.24
N PRO A 134 -16.18 3.29 -9.34
CA PRO A 134 -14.71 3.20 -9.29
C PRO A 134 -14.21 2.71 -7.92
N PHE A 135 -14.15 1.40 -7.73
CA PHE A 135 -13.83 0.76 -6.45
C PHE A 135 -12.58 -0.13 -6.61
N ALA A 136 -11.40 0.47 -6.50
CA ALA A 136 -10.12 -0.20 -6.73
C ALA A 136 -9.62 -0.97 -5.50
N TYR A 137 -10.31 -2.07 -5.17
CA TYR A 137 -9.95 -2.90 -4.03
C TYR A 137 -10.24 -4.38 -4.28
N VAL A 138 -9.31 -5.25 -3.89
CA VAL A 138 -9.49 -6.70 -3.83
C VAL A 138 -9.05 -7.21 -2.48
N LYS A 139 -9.43 -8.44 -2.13
CA LYS A 139 -9.03 -9.05 -0.87
C LYS A 139 -7.49 -9.04 -0.73
N GLN A 140 -7.00 -8.48 0.37
CA GLN A 140 -5.58 -8.38 0.70
C GLN A 140 -5.19 -9.22 1.92
N THR A 141 -6.13 -9.56 2.81
CA THR A 141 -5.81 -10.35 4.03
C THR A 141 -5.32 -11.77 3.73
N ASN A 142 -5.51 -12.26 2.51
CA ASN A 142 -5.00 -13.54 2.02
C ASN A 142 -3.64 -13.41 1.31
N VAL A 143 -3.12 -12.21 1.09
CA VAL A 143 -1.85 -11.97 0.40
C VAL A 143 -0.72 -12.00 1.42
N LYS A 144 0.17 -13.00 1.31
CA LYS A 144 1.24 -13.26 2.28
C LYS A 144 2.60 -13.10 1.62
N TRP A 145 3.52 -12.47 2.34
CA TRP A 145 4.88 -12.18 1.89
C TRP A 145 5.90 -12.61 2.95
N ASN A 146 7.10 -12.93 2.48
CA ASN A 146 8.32 -12.92 3.27
C ASN A 146 9.14 -11.70 2.84
N ILE A 147 9.66 -10.95 3.80
CA ILE A 147 10.45 -9.74 3.56
C ILE A 147 11.75 -9.85 4.36
N THR A 148 12.87 -9.57 3.71
CA THR A 148 14.19 -9.61 4.34
C THR A 148 14.40 -8.43 5.27
N GLU A 149 15.31 -8.54 6.24
CA GLU A 149 16.02 -7.36 6.73
C GLU A 149 16.71 -6.66 5.55
N ALA A 150 16.83 -5.34 5.61
CA ALA A 150 17.36 -4.57 4.49
C ALA A 150 18.90 -4.63 4.48
N PHE A 151 19.47 -4.85 3.30
CA PHE A 151 20.91 -4.92 3.08
C PHE A 151 21.49 -3.53 2.79
N PRO A 152 22.71 -3.19 3.26
CA PRO A 152 23.33 -1.90 3.02
C PRO A 152 23.76 -1.79 1.56
N ASN A 153 23.08 -0.93 0.79
CA ASN A 153 23.38 -0.69 -0.62
C ASN A 153 24.42 0.42 -0.83
N GLU A 154 24.78 1.14 0.23
CA GLU A 154 25.85 2.15 0.25
C GLU A 154 25.66 3.28 -0.79
N GLY A 155 24.41 3.49 -1.24
CA GLY A 155 24.04 4.46 -2.26
C GLY A 155 24.01 3.89 -3.68
N ASP A 156 24.47 2.65 -3.90
CA ASP A 156 24.29 1.95 -5.17
C ASP A 156 22.96 1.18 -5.18
N LEU A 157 21.94 1.82 -5.78
CA LEU A 157 20.60 1.26 -5.92
C LEU A 157 20.55 -0.04 -6.74
N THR A 158 21.56 -0.27 -7.57
CA THR A 158 21.65 -1.46 -8.43
C THR A 158 22.37 -2.62 -7.77
N LYS A 159 22.99 -2.41 -6.59
CA LYS A 159 23.75 -3.44 -5.86
C LYS A 159 22.94 -4.72 -5.69
N VAL A 160 23.59 -5.85 -5.95
CA VAL A 160 22.99 -7.19 -5.96
C VAL A 160 23.25 -7.88 -4.62
N PHE A 161 22.23 -8.52 -4.08
CA PHE A 161 22.31 -9.24 -2.80
C PHE A 161 21.82 -10.69 -2.93
N PRO A 162 22.15 -11.56 -1.94
CA PRO A 162 21.85 -13.00 -1.99
C PRO A 162 20.41 -13.42 -2.39
N PRO A 163 19.34 -12.67 -2.02
CA PRO A 163 17.98 -13.04 -2.41
C PRO A 163 17.72 -13.04 -3.93
N GLU A 164 18.56 -12.37 -4.74
CA GLU A 164 18.45 -12.39 -6.20
C GLU A 164 18.88 -13.74 -6.81
N GLN A 165 19.66 -14.54 -6.08
CA GLN A 165 20.12 -15.85 -6.54
C GLN A 165 19.26 -16.99 -6.01
N GLU A 166 18.87 -16.94 -4.73
CA GLU A 166 18.12 -18.01 -4.08
C GLU A 166 17.28 -17.44 -2.94
N LEU A 167 16.04 -17.96 -2.76
CA LEU A 167 15.17 -17.57 -1.65
C LEU A 167 15.40 -18.47 -0.44
N LYS A 168 15.71 -17.86 0.71
CA LYS A 168 15.96 -18.49 2.02
C LYS A 168 15.26 -17.75 3.15
N ASP A 169 15.18 -18.40 4.31
CA ASP A 169 14.62 -17.82 5.54
C ASP A 169 15.63 -16.95 6.31
N SER A 170 16.93 -17.05 5.99
CA SER A 170 17.97 -16.09 6.39
C SER A 170 19.13 -16.09 5.39
N TYR A 171 19.93 -15.02 5.43
CA TYR A 171 21.05 -14.81 4.52
C TYR A 171 22.29 -14.35 5.27
N LEU A 172 23.46 -14.87 4.88
CA LEU A 172 24.75 -14.36 5.36
C LEU A 172 25.34 -13.42 4.31
N TYR A 173 25.57 -12.17 4.68
CA TYR A 173 26.21 -11.16 3.82
C TYR A 173 27.24 -10.37 4.62
N GLU A 174 28.48 -10.34 4.14
CA GLU A 174 29.62 -9.66 4.80
C GLU A 174 29.80 -10.03 6.28
N GLY A 175 29.57 -11.31 6.62
CA GLY A 175 29.72 -11.81 7.99
C GLY A 175 28.56 -11.48 8.93
N LYS A 176 27.50 -10.81 8.44
CA LYS A 176 26.27 -10.53 9.19
C LYS A 176 25.12 -11.38 8.67
N GLU A 177 24.35 -11.97 9.58
CA GLU A 177 23.09 -12.64 9.26
C GLU A 177 21.97 -11.60 9.09
N TYR A 178 21.18 -11.76 8.03
CA TYR A 178 19.99 -10.99 7.69
C TYR A 178 18.78 -11.92 7.73
N LYS A 179 17.83 -11.62 8.62
CA LYS A 179 16.64 -12.46 8.84
C LYS A 179 15.55 -12.18 7.81
N VAL A 180 14.59 -13.10 7.71
CA VAL A 180 13.34 -12.91 6.96
C VAL A 180 12.16 -12.93 7.92
N SER A 181 11.22 -12.00 7.74
CA SER A 181 9.99 -11.94 8.52
C SER A 181 8.77 -11.91 7.61
N SER A 182 7.66 -12.47 8.10
CA SER A 182 6.41 -12.52 7.35
C SER A 182 5.66 -11.18 7.38
N ALA A 183 4.88 -10.92 6.34
CA ALA A 183 3.98 -9.78 6.24
C ALA A 183 2.70 -10.17 5.50
N ILE A 184 1.59 -9.49 5.83
CA ILE A 184 0.27 -9.75 5.24
C ILE A 184 -0.27 -8.44 4.65
N GLY A 185 -0.71 -8.50 3.39
CA GLY A 185 -1.26 -7.35 2.68
C GLY A 185 -0.88 -7.33 1.21
N ALA A 186 -1.69 -6.63 0.42
CA ALA A 186 -1.43 -6.38 -0.99
C ALA A 186 -0.55 -5.15 -1.19
N GLY A 187 -0.62 -4.18 -0.27
CA GLY A 187 0.28 -3.03 -0.17
C GLY A 187 0.99 -3.03 1.18
N ILE A 188 2.31 -2.90 1.16
CA ILE A 188 3.14 -2.94 2.36
C ILE A 188 4.10 -1.75 2.33
N TYR A 189 4.01 -0.92 3.37
CA TYR A 189 5.02 0.09 3.67
C TYR A 189 6.19 -0.55 4.42
N LEU A 190 7.38 -0.41 3.85
CA LEU A 190 8.65 -0.55 4.57
C LEU A 190 8.97 0.72 5.36
N ARG A 191 8.58 1.88 4.82
CA ARG A 191 8.60 3.19 5.48
C ARG A 191 7.52 4.11 4.93
N HIS A 192 6.73 4.72 5.83
CA HIS A 192 5.66 5.66 5.50
C HIS A 192 6.19 7.10 5.37
N VAL A 193 5.51 7.96 4.62
CA VAL A 193 5.95 9.35 4.36
C VAL A 193 6.03 10.22 5.61
N TRP A 194 5.19 9.92 6.60
CA TRP A 194 5.21 10.54 7.93
C TRP A 194 6.30 9.96 8.87
N GLY A 195 7.26 9.19 8.33
CA GLY A 195 8.43 8.70 9.06
C GLY A 195 8.05 7.78 10.21
N LYS A 196 8.68 7.98 11.37
CA LYS A 196 8.46 7.15 12.57
C LYS A 196 7.11 7.40 13.26
N ILE A 197 6.29 8.35 12.78
CA ILE A 197 4.98 8.64 13.38
C ILE A 197 3.99 7.51 13.06
N ILE A 198 4.06 6.94 11.85
CA ILE A 198 3.20 5.81 11.47
C ILE A 198 4.03 4.54 11.43
N PRO A 199 3.70 3.55 12.26
CA PRO A 199 4.38 2.26 12.22
C PRO A 199 4.21 1.55 10.88
N THR A 200 5.31 0.95 10.44
CA THR A 200 5.47 0.23 9.17
C THR A 200 6.28 -1.04 9.39
N PHE A 201 6.51 -1.83 8.34
CA PHE A 201 7.19 -3.12 8.46
C PHE A 201 8.54 -3.03 9.19
N TYR A 202 9.38 -2.04 8.85
CA TYR A 202 10.59 -1.77 9.62
C TYR A 202 10.31 -0.77 10.74
N GLU A 203 10.79 -1.11 11.94
CA GLU A 203 10.74 -0.22 13.11
C GLU A 203 11.73 0.95 12.99
N ASP A 204 12.90 0.71 12.38
CA ASP A 204 13.93 1.72 12.10
C ASP A 204 14.39 1.64 10.63
N PRO A 205 13.58 2.15 9.67
CA PRO A 205 13.96 2.16 8.27
C PRO A 205 15.12 3.13 8.01
N GLN A 206 16.09 2.72 7.21
CA GLN A 206 17.31 3.49 6.92
C GLN A 206 17.48 3.78 5.43
N GLU A 207 18.07 4.93 5.12
CA GLU A 207 18.53 5.30 3.78
C GLU A 207 19.69 4.41 3.32
N ASN A 208 19.94 4.33 2.01
CA ASN A 208 20.98 3.49 1.40
C ASN A 208 20.86 1.99 1.74
N HIS A 209 19.64 1.46 1.65
CA HIS A 209 19.35 0.06 1.91
C HIS A 209 18.48 -0.56 0.83
N THR A 210 18.58 -1.87 0.66
CA THR A 210 17.75 -2.66 -0.25
C THR A 210 17.06 -3.77 0.49
N ALA A 211 15.74 -3.80 0.41
CA ALA A 211 14.91 -4.90 0.90
C ALA A 211 14.51 -5.82 -0.25
N TYR A 212 14.25 -7.08 0.07
CA TYR A 212 13.60 -8.00 -0.85
C TYR A 212 12.31 -8.50 -0.24
N ALA A 213 11.27 -8.58 -1.06
CA ALA A 213 9.99 -9.19 -0.69
C ALA A 213 9.68 -10.30 -1.68
N TYR A 214 9.23 -11.44 -1.19
CA TYR A 214 8.91 -12.58 -2.05
C TYR A 214 7.71 -13.38 -1.54
N THR A 215 7.06 -14.05 -2.48
CA THR A 215 5.99 -15.01 -2.21
C THR A 215 5.90 -16.03 -3.34
N TYR A 216 5.10 -17.07 -3.13
CA TYR A 216 4.66 -17.94 -4.22
C TYR A 216 3.16 -17.85 -4.37
N VAL A 217 2.70 -17.86 -5.62
CA VAL A 217 1.27 -17.84 -5.95
C VAL A 217 0.89 -19.12 -6.68
N TYR A 218 0.07 -19.94 -6.02
CA TYR A 218 -0.50 -21.12 -6.65
C TYR A 218 -1.59 -20.70 -7.63
N SER A 219 -1.48 -21.17 -8.87
CA SER A 219 -2.54 -21.06 -9.87
C SER A 219 -3.12 -22.45 -10.17
N PRO A 220 -4.46 -22.63 -10.18
CA PRO A 220 -5.07 -23.93 -10.46
C PRO A 220 -4.92 -24.39 -11.92
N LYS A 221 -4.56 -23.46 -12.81
CA LYS A 221 -4.41 -23.66 -14.26
C LYS A 221 -3.38 -22.69 -14.82
N ASP A 222 -2.90 -22.95 -16.02
CA ASP A 222 -2.23 -21.93 -16.82
C ASP A 222 -3.25 -20.85 -17.18
N GLN A 223 -2.95 -19.58 -16.90
CA GLN A 223 -3.86 -18.48 -17.17
C GLN A 223 -3.14 -17.14 -17.29
N GLU A 224 -3.71 -16.28 -18.13
CA GLU A 224 -3.36 -14.86 -18.17
C GLU A 224 -4.22 -14.10 -17.16
N VAL A 225 -3.58 -13.24 -16.38
CA VAL A 225 -4.20 -12.46 -15.31
C VAL A 225 -3.72 -11.02 -15.36
N GLY A 226 -4.46 -10.13 -14.71
CA GLY A 226 -4.03 -8.78 -14.43
C GLY A 226 -3.12 -8.74 -13.20
N LEU A 227 -2.19 -7.78 -13.19
CA LEU A 227 -1.30 -7.49 -12.08
C LEU A 227 -1.39 -5.99 -11.76
N TRP A 228 -1.84 -5.68 -10.56
CA TRP A 228 -1.59 -4.38 -9.95
C TRP A 228 -0.22 -4.43 -9.28
N ALA A 229 0.69 -3.59 -9.78
CA ALA A 229 2.04 -3.45 -9.27
C ALA A 229 2.43 -1.97 -9.25
N GLU A 230 2.98 -1.50 -8.13
CA GLU A 230 3.61 -0.17 -7.97
C GLU A 230 4.60 -0.19 -6.80
N PHE A 231 5.63 0.67 -6.87
CA PHE A 231 6.70 0.77 -5.86
C PHE A 231 6.84 2.18 -5.26
N GLN A 232 6.05 3.10 -5.79
CA GLN A 232 5.85 4.45 -5.30
C GLN A 232 4.40 4.82 -5.64
N ASN A 233 3.56 4.94 -4.62
CA ASN A 233 2.24 5.51 -4.79
C ASN A 233 2.36 7.04 -4.73
N TYR A 234 2.08 7.72 -5.83
CA TYR A 234 2.22 9.17 -5.93
C TYR A 234 1.07 9.87 -5.22
N GLY A 235 1.42 10.71 -4.25
CA GLY A 235 0.44 11.49 -3.50
C GLY A 235 -0.22 12.55 -4.39
N ARG A 236 -1.48 12.83 -4.12
CA ARG A 236 -2.28 13.78 -4.92
C ARG A 236 -2.07 15.24 -4.48
N SER A 237 -1.12 15.49 -3.59
CA SER A 237 -0.81 16.82 -3.04
C SER A 237 0.61 17.31 -3.35
N GLU A 238 1.38 16.58 -4.17
CA GLU A 238 2.78 16.91 -4.47
C GLU A 238 3.02 17.03 -5.98
N ASN A 239 3.85 17.99 -6.36
CA ASN A 239 4.29 18.22 -7.74
C ASN A 239 5.45 17.29 -8.11
N ASP A 240 5.38 16.03 -7.67
CA ASP A 240 6.38 15.01 -7.96
C ASP A 240 6.41 14.71 -9.47
N LEU A 241 7.56 14.27 -9.96
CA LEU A 241 7.79 13.93 -11.36
C LEU A 241 7.43 12.45 -11.65
N PRO A 242 6.95 12.16 -12.88
CA PRO A 242 6.64 10.79 -13.27
C PRO A 242 7.92 9.96 -13.36
N PRO A 243 7.86 8.64 -13.16
CA PRO A 243 9.02 7.78 -13.31
C PRO A 243 9.70 7.92 -14.68
N LEU A 244 10.97 7.52 -14.75
CA LEU A 244 11.70 7.47 -16.01
C LEU A 244 11.16 6.33 -16.90
N PRO A 245 11.20 6.46 -18.25
CA PRO A 245 10.76 5.40 -19.16
C PRO A 245 11.51 4.10 -18.88
N GLY A 246 10.77 2.99 -18.81
CA GLY A 246 11.33 1.67 -18.52
C GLY A 246 11.69 1.42 -17.05
N LYS A 247 11.51 2.41 -16.16
CA LYS A 247 11.74 2.26 -14.71
C LYS A 247 10.44 2.35 -13.93
N TRP A 248 10.32 1.50 -12.92
CA TRP A 248 9.17 1.48 -12.02
C TRP A 248 9.08 2.71 -11.13
N ASP A 249 10.22 3.21 -10.69
CA ASP A 249 10.38 4.40 -9.87
C ASP A 249 11.82 4.95 -10.01
N TYR A 250 12.14 5.99 -9.26
CA TYR A 250 13.49 6.56 -9.15
C TYR A 250 14.43 5.77 -8.23
N LYS A 251 13.96 4.66 -7.66
CA LYS A 251 14.73 3.87 -6.70
C LYS A 251 15.42 2.68 -7.37
N GLU A 252 15.06 2.32 -8.62
CA GLU A 252 15.46 1.07 -9.31
C GLU A 252 14.73 -0.16 -8.76
N SER A 253 13.48 0.00 -8.33
CA SER A 253 12.65 -1.15 -7.92
C SER A 253 12.36 -2.10 -9.09
N CYS A 254 12.39 -3.40 -8.83
CA CYS A 254 12.16 -4.46 -9.82
C CYS A 254 11.21 -5.53 -9.29
N ILE A 255 10.52 -6.22 -10.20
CA ILE A 255 9.69 -7.39 -9.94
C ILE A 255 9.99 -8.48 -10.95
N TRP A 256 10.10 -9.71 -10.46
CA TRP A 256 10.19 -10.91 -11.28
C TRP A 256 9.06 -11.86 -10.96
N ILE A 257 8.45 -12.43 -12.01
CA ILE A 257 7.52 -13.56 -11.91
C ILE A 257 8.16 -14.73 -12.66
N ASN A 258 8.36 -15.85 -11.96
CA ASN A 258 9.05 -17.03 -12.51
C ASN A 258 10.39 -16.68 -13.17
N ASP A 259 11.20 -15.85 -12.50
CA ASP A 259 12.52 -15.41 -12.97
C ASP A 259 12.49 -14.52 -14.23
N GLN A 260 11.30 -14.12 -14.70
CA GLN A 260 11.13 -13.16 -15.78
C GLN A 260 10.81 -11.78 -15.20
N GLU A 261 11.61 -10.79 -15.56
CA GLU A 261 11.38 -9.41 -15.12
C GLU A 261 10.09 -8.86 -15.74
N ILE A 262 9.26 -8.24 -14.90
CA ILE A 262 8.06 -7.53 -15.33
C ILE A 262 8.39 -6.05 -15.41
N LEU A 263 8.41 -5.51 -16.64
CA LEU A 263 8.66 -4.10 -16.88
C LEU A 263 7.42 -3.24 -16.54
N PRO A 264 7.63 -1.97 -16.17
CA PRO A 264 6.53 -1.03 -15.99
C PRO A 264 5.75 -0.81 -17.30
N PRO A 265 4.51 -0.30 -17.25
CA PRO A 265 3.83 0.14 -18.45
C PRO A 265 4.58 1.31 -19.10
N VAL A 266 4.19 1.64 -20.34
CA VAL A 266 4.60 2.92 -20.94
C VAL A 266 3.92 4.05 -20.16
N TRP A 267 4.72 4.91 -19.54
CA TRP A 267 4.22 6.06 -18.79
C TRP A 267 3.61 7.10 -19.73
N SER A 268 2.39 7.55 -19.43
CA SER A 268 1.69 8.57 -20.21
C SER A 268 2.29 9.96 -20.01
N ALA A 269 2.84 10.24 -18.83
CA ALA A 269 3.53 11.49 -18.54
C ALA A 269 5.05 11.33 -18.61
N THR A 270 5.69 12.25 -19.32
CA THR A 270 7.15 12.29 -19.50
C THR A 270 7.76 13.64 -19.12
N HIS A 271 6.96 14.53 -18.51
CA HIS A 271 7.43 15.84 -18.08
C HIS A 271 8.54 15.73 -17.03
N ARG A 272 9.44 16.71 -17.04
CA ARG A 272 10.61 16.78 -16.15
C ARG A 272 10.69 18.08 -15.35
N VAL A 273 9.70 18.95 -15.53
CA VAL A 273 9.54 20.18 -14.76
C VAL A 273 8.34 19.99 -13.86
N LYS A 274 8.53 20.22 -12.56
CA LYS A 274 7.47 20.10 -11.56
C LYS A 274 6.34 21.08 -11.87
N SER A 275 5.11 20.57 -11.86
CA SER A 275 3.92 21.39 -12.06
C SER A 275 2.73 20.75 -11.35
N ALA A 276 1.90 21.58 -10.71
CA ALA A 276 0.60 21.16 -10.21
C ALA A 276 -0.41 20.94 -11.35
N GLU A 277 -0.20 21.57 -12.50
CA GLU A 277 -1.16 21.61 -13.61
C GLU A 277 -0.92 20.51 -14.66
N ILE A 278 0.09 19.66 -14.46
CA ILE A 278 0.40 18.55 -15.36
C ILE A 278 0.16 17.23 -14.60
N ALA A 279 -0.77 16.42 -15.10
CA ALA A 279 -1.06 15.11 -14.53
C ALA A 279 0.12 14.13 -14.72
N LEU A 280 0.32 13.20 -13.77
CA LEU A 280 1.21 12.05 -13.96
C LEU A 280 0.54 10.96 -14.83
N GLY A 281 -0.79 10.85 -14.77
CA GLY A 281 -1.58 10.00 -15.65
C GLY A 281 -1.72 8.56 -15.15
N ASN A 282 -0.79 7.67 -15.51
CA ASN A 282 -0.93 6.22 -15.34
C ASN A 282 0.09 5.58 -14.38
N GLU A 283 0.72 6.38 -13.52
CA GLU A 283 1.73 5.97 -12.56
C GLU A 283 1.18 5.11 -11.42
N ASN A 284 0.03 5.52 -10.84
CA ASN A 284 -0.64 4.77 -9.79
C ASN A 284 -1.35 3.57 -10.43
N CYS A 285 -1.18 2.37 -9.88
CA CYS A 285 -1.64 1.12 -10.50
C CYS A 285 -3.15 1.06 -10.74
N VAL A 286 -3.93 1.81 -9.96
CA VAL A 286 -5.39 1.93 -10.06
C VAL A 286 -5.86 2.95 -11.11
N ALA A 287 -4.96 3.79 -11.62
CA ALA A 287 -5.22 4.78 -12.66
C ALA A 287 -5.03 4.22 -14.09
N ARG A 288 -4.74 2.92 -14.22
CA ARG A 288 -4.44 2.26 -15.49
C ARG A 288 -4.95 0.82 -15.53
N PRO A 289 -5.05 0.22 -16.74
CA PRO A 289 -5.29 -1.22 -16.84
C PRO A 289 -4.21 -2.03 -16.09
N PRO A 290 -4.58 -3.14 -15.44
CA PRO A 290 -3.62 -4.06 -14.86
C PRO A 290 -2.60 -4.54 -15.90
N LEU A 291 -1.36 -4.82 -15.46
CA LEU A 291 -0.38 -5.46 -16.35
C LEU A 291 -0.83 -6.89 -16.65
N LYS A 292 -0.82 -7.26 -17.93
CA LYS A 292 -1.12 -8.62 -18.34
C LYS A 292 0.10 -9.51 -18.12
N VAL A 293 -0.05 -10.55 -17.30
CA VAL A 293 1.02 -11.51 -16.98
C VAL A 293 0.51 -12.95 -17.05
N SER A 294 1.41 -13.89 -17.28
CA SER A 294 1.09 -15.32 -17.35
C SER A 294 1.46 -16.02 -16.05
N LEU A 295 0.53 -16.80 -15.50
CA LEU A 295 0.78 -17.73 -14.41
C LEU A 295 0.70 -19.16 -14.93
N ASN A 296 1.71 -19.95 -14.58
CA ASN A 296 1.73 -21.38 -14.84
C ASN A 296 0.83 -22.10 -13.83
N LYS A 297 0.24 -23.23 -14.21
CA LYS A 297 -0.40 -24.15 -13.27
C LYS A 297 0.61 -24.56 -12.19
N GLY A 298 0.21 -24.48 -10.93
CA GLY A 298 1.09 -24.72 -9.79
C GLY A 298 1.66 -23.42 -9.21
N TRP A 299 2.81 -23.51 -8.54
CA TRP A 299 3.43 -22.40 -7.83
C TRP A 299 4.21 -21.48 -8.76
N ASN A 300 3.91 -20.20 -8.70
CA ASN A 300 4.63 -19.15 -9.42
C ASN A 300 5.44 -18.32 -8.43
N LYS A 301 6.75 -18.17 -8.67
CA LYS A 301 7.62 -17.38 -7.80
C LYS A 301 7.43 -15.89 -8.10
N VAL A 302 7.22 -15.07 -7.08
CA VAL A 302 7.21 -13.61 -7.20
C VAL A 302 8.30 -13.05 -6.30
N LEU A 303 9.21 -12.27 -6.87
CA LEU A 303 10.32 -11.63 -6.17
C LEU A 303 10.32 -10.13 -6.47
N LEU A 304 10.48 -9.31 -5.45
CA LEU A 304 10.60 -7.85 -5.54
C LEU A 304 11.96 -7.43 -5.00
N LYS A 305 12.65 -6.52 -5.71
CA LYS A 305 13.82 -5.77 -5.22
C LYS A 305 13.37 -4.35 -4.90
N LEU A 306 13.61 -3.92 -3.68
CA LEU A 306 13.08 -2.67 -3.11
C LEU A 306 14.23 -1.82 -2.54
N PRO A 307 15.06 -1.23 -3.40
CA PRO A 307 16.12 -0.32 -3.00
C PRO A 307 15.56 1.02 -2.51
N VAL A 308 16.32 1.71 -1.66
CA VAL A 308 16.13 3.12 -1.34
C VAL A 308 17.50 3.78 -1.12
N GLY A 309 17.71 4.93 -1.75
CA GLY A 309 18.88 5.76 -1.54
C GLY A 309 18.61 6.81 -0.48
N LYS A 310 17.58 7.63 -0.70
CA LYS A 310 17.14 8.68 0.23
C LYS A 310 15.64 8.64 0.43
N PHE A 311 15.18 9.07 1.61
CA PHE A 311 13.75 9.25 1.93
C PHE A 311 13.19 10.59 1.42
N LYS A 312 14.03 11.39 0.76
CA LYS A 312 13.66 12.57 0.00
C LYS A 312 14.59 12.71 -1.19
N MET A 313 14.03 12.91 -2.38
CA MET A 313 14.79 13.15 -3.61
C MET A 313 14.26 14.38 -4.36
N GLU A 314 14.99 14.81 -5.38
CA GLU A 314 14.63 16.01 -6.14
C GLU A 314 13.30 15.79 -6.88
N GLU A 315 13.08 14.60 -7.42
CA GLU A 315 11.94 14.25 -8.27
C GLU A 315 10.70 13.90 -7.46
N VAL A 316 10.90 13.30 -6.28
CA VAL A 316 9.84 12.81 -5.39
C VAL A 316 10.10 13.32 -3.98
N ARG A 317 9.24 14.24 -3.50
CA ARG A 317 9.36 14.82 -2.16
C ARG A 317 9.00 13.81 -1.08
N LEU A 318 7.89 13.08 -1.28
CA LEU A 318 7.33 12.12 -0.34
C LEU A 318 7.66 10.70 -0.78
N VAL A 319 8.92 10.30 -0.60
CA VAL A 319 9.36 8.94 -0.93
C VAL A 319 8.66 7.94 -0.01
N LYS A 320 7.82 7.09 -0.59
CA LYS A 320 7.24 5.91 0.06
C LYS A 320 8.17 4.74 -0.25
N TRP A 321 8.76 4.15 0.79
CA TRP A 321 9.45 2.87 0.60
C TRP A 321 8.42 1.78 0.82
N MET A 322 7.86 1.27 -0.27
CA MET A 322 6.71 0.39 -0.25
C MET A 322 6.64 -0.45 -1.51
N PHE A 323 5.68 -1.37 -1.53
CA PHE A 323 5.16 -1.94 -2.77
C PHE A 323 3.67 -2.21 -2.63
N THR A 324 2.95 -2.18 -3.74
CA THR A 324 1.65 -2.83 -3.92
C THR A 324 1.80 -3.88 -5.00
N THR A 325 1.42 -5.12 -4.72
CA THR A 325 1.49 -6.24 -5.66
C THR A 325 0.33 -7.21 -5.40
N VAL A 326 -0.62 -7.29 -6.33
CA VAL A 326 -1.75 -8.24 -6.26
C VAL A 326 -2.25 -8.63 -7.65
N PHE A 327 -2.73 -9.87 -7.78
CA PHE A 327 -3.27 -10.40 -9.03
C PHE A 327 -4.77 -10.16 -9.08
N VAL A 328 -5.23 -9.60 -10.18
CA VAL A 328 -6.61 -9.21 -10.43
C VAL A 328 -7.08 -9.75 -11.78
N THR A 329 -8.38 -9.69 -12.05
CA THR A 329 -8.90 -9.91 -13.39
C THR A 329 -8.30 -8.91 -14.38
N LEU A 330 -8.31 -9.22 -15.68
CA LEU A 330 -7.69 -8.37 -16.70
C LEU A 330 -8.31 -6.97 -16.80
N ASP A 331 -9.56 -6.81 -16.36
CA ASP A 331 -10.24 -5.52 -16.21
C ASP A 331 -9.93 -4.80 -14.89
N GLY A 332 -9.28 -5.47 -13.93
CA GLY A 332 -8.94 -4.92 -12.61
C GLY A 332 -10.10 -4.88 -11.62
N GLU A 333 -11.26 -5.44 -11.97
CA GLU A 333 -12.46 -5.32 -11.13
C GLU A 333 -12.49 -6.34 -9.99
N ASP A 334 -11.92 -7.54 -10.15
CA ASP A 334 -12.02 -8.61 -9.16
C ASP A 334 -10.68 -9.28 -8.86
N ALA A 335 -10.61 -9.98 -7.73
CA ALA A 335 -9.53 -10.91 -7.47
C ALA A 335 -9.63 -12.13 -8.41
N VAL A 336 -8.49 -12.66 -8.85
CA VAL A 336 -8.47 -13.89 -9.65
C VAL A 336 -8.89 -15.07 -8.77
N LYS A 337 -9.96 -15.77 -9.17
CA LYS A 337 -10.49 -16.90 -8.42
C LYS A 337 -9.50 -18.06 -8.36
N GLY A 338 -9.31 -18.62 -7.16
CA GLY A 338 -8.52 -19.82 -6.92
C GLY A 338 -7.01 -19.60 -6.76
N LEU A 339 -6.52 -18.34 -6.80
CA LEU A 339 -5.12 -18.07 -6.46
C LEU A 339 -4.89 -18.19 -4.96
N VAL A 340 -3.76 -18.78 -4.57
CA VAL A 340 -3.32 -18.88 -3.16
C VAL A 340 -1.94 -18.26 -3.03
N TYR A 341 -1.79 -17.28 -2.15
CA TYR A 341 -0.50 -16.66 -1.83
C TYR A 341 0.11 -17.36 -0.62
N SER A 342 1.31 -17.93 -0.78
CA SER A 342 1.99 -18.65 0.28
C SER A 342 3.50 -18.62 0.05
N PRO A 343 4.28 -17.86 0.86
CA PRO A 343 5.74 -17.93 0.84
C PRO A 343 6.27 -19.36 1.09
N GLU A 344 5.49 -20.18 1.80
CA GLU A 344 5.83 -21.56 2.17
C GLU A 344 5.37 -22.61 1.16
N ARG A 345 4.67 -22.21 0.09
CA ARG A 345 4.09 -23.12 -0.92
C ARG A 345 3.11 -24.15 -0.34
N LYS A 346 2.24 -23.71 0.58
CA LYS A 346 1.14 -24.51 1.15
C LYS A 346 -0.21 -24.04 0.64
N ILE A 347 -1.04 -24.99 0.22
CA ILE A 347 -2.47 -24.74 -0.03
C ILE A 347 -3.16 -24.86 1.34
N GLN A 348 -3.73 -23.76 1.84
CA GLN A 348 -4.44 -23.74 3.13
C GLN A 348 -5.79 -24.42 3.06
#